data_AF-A0A416PG76-F1
#
_entry.id   AF-A0A416PG76-F1
#
_cell.length_a   1.000
_cell.length_b   1.000
_cell.length_c   1.000
_cell.angle_alpha   90.00
_cell.angle_beta   90.00
_cell.angle_gamma   90.00
#
_symmetry.space_group_name_H-M   'P 1'
#
loop_
_entity.id
_entity.type
_entity.pdbx_description
1 polymer ?
#
loop_
_entity_poly.entity_id
_entity_poly.type
_entity_poly.pdbx_seq_one_letter_code
_entity_poly.pdbx_strand_id
1 'polypeptide(L)'
;MSINFDSLFSHPLDLSWVITAVIAIAAFLSPVAVALINNHHAYKMKKLEFCHEENMKKLSLSHEAAQKQFEIYYADKKTAFSEVLRSAGNFTASKQSLERYQNVHSAVDTALLFCDSQNQKTLISFMDKIDNEVFGSGSSREERTMYSSLIASLGCELNKELTSTKQIVERE
;
A
#
# COMPACT_ATOMS: atom_id res chain seq x y z
N MET A 1 37.27 -60.15 -59.17
CA MET A 1 38.53 -59.56 -59.64
C MET A 1 38.51 -58.11 -59.19
N SER A 2 39.34 -57.80 -58.20
CA SER A 2 39.30 -56.58 -57.40
C SER A 2 39.47 -55.33 -58.26
N ILE A 3 38.45 -54.47 -58.27
CA ILE A 3 38.55 -53.16 -58.91
C ILE A 3 39.20 -52.24 -57.88
N ASN A 4 40.41 -51.81 -58.20
CA ASN A 4 41.28 -50.97 -57.38
C ASN A 4 40.58 -49.68 -56.94
N PHE A 5 40.55 -49.48 -55.62
CA PHE A 5 40.05 -48.27 -54.96
C PHE A 5 41.02 -47.07 -55.06
N ASP A 6 42.16 -47.23 -55.74
CA ASP A 6 43.25 -46.25 -55.80
C ASP A 6 43.16 -45.25 -56.97
N SER A 7 42.01 -45.17 -57.65
CA SER A 7 41.80 -44.18 -58.74
C SER A 7 40.84 -43.04 -58.38
N LEU A 8 40.38 -42.94 -57.12
CA LEU A 8 39.43 -41.89 -56.71
C LEU A 8 40.08 -40.60 -56.19
N PHE A 9 41.41 -40.55 -56.06
CA PHE A 9 42.14 -39.39 -55.51
C PHE A 9 43.36 -39.02 -56.35
N SER A 10 43.13 -38.46 -57.53
CA SER A 10 44.18 -37.90 -58.38
C SER A 10 44.10 -36.38 -58.52
N HIS A 11 43.63 -35.62 -57.51
CA HIS A 11 43.91 -34.18 -57.40
C HIS A 11 43.99 -33.72 -55.93
N PRO A 12 45.19 -33.57 -55.34
CA PRO A 12 45.35 -32.92 -54.03
C PRO A 12 44.94 -31.42 -54.04
N LEU A 13 44.82 -30.84 -55.24
CA LEU A 13 44.39 -29.45 -55.45
C LEU A 13 42.86 -29.27 -55.37
N ASP A 14 42.05 -30.24 -55.80
CA ASP A 14 40.59 -30.10 -55.78
C ASP A 14 40.02 -30.18 -54.35
N LEU A 15 40.50 -31.12 -53.54
CA LEU A 15 40.02 -31.25 -52.16
C LEU A 15 40.46 -30.05 -51.30
N SER A 16 41.72 -29.61 -51.45
CA SER A 16 42.26 -28.44 -50.74
C SER A 16 41.53 -27.15 -51.12
N TRP A 17 41.18 -26.98 -52.40
CA TRP A 17 40.42 -25.83 -52.88
C TRP A 17 38.98 -25.82 -52.36
N VAL A 18 38.31 -26.99 -52.35
CA VAL A 18 36.96 -27.14 -51.77
C VAL A 18 36.97 -26.83 -50.27
N ILE A 19 37.93 -27.36 -49.51
CA ILE A 19 38.06 -27.07 -48.07
C ILE A 19 38.29 -25.57 -47.84
N THR A 20 39.16 -24.94 -48.63
CA THR A 20 39.46 -23.51 -48.53
C THR A 20 38.23 -22.66 -48.87
N ALA A 21 37.47 -23.02 -49.90
CA ALA A 21 36.23 -22.36 -50.28
C ALA A 21 35.16 -22.46 -49.18
N VAL A 22 34.99 -23.64 -48.58
CA VAL A 22 34.05 -23.84 -47.47
C VAL A 22 34.47 -23.03 -46.24
N ILE A 23 35.77 -23.03 -45.89
CA ILE A 23 36.28 -22.23 -44.77
C ILE A 23 36.09 -20.74 -45.05
N ALA A 24 36.34 -20.25 -46.26
CA ALA A 24 36.16 -18.85 -46.62
C ALA A 24 34.68 -18.42 -46.52
N ILE A 25 33.75 -19.25 -47.00
CA ILE A 25 32.31 -18.99 -46.89
C ILE A 25 31.86 -19.04 -45.43
N ALA A 26 32.33 -20.02 -44.65
CA ALA A 26 32.01 -20.12 -43.23
C ALA A 26 32.56 -18.93 -42.43
N ALA A 27 33.80 -18.50 -42.72
CA ALA A 27 34.44 -17.35 -42.09
C ALA A 27 33.74 -16.02 -42.44
N PHE A 28 33.12 -15.94 -43.62
CA PHE A 28 32.34 -14.76 -44.03
C PHE A 28 30.92 -14.75 -43.44
N LEU A 29 30.23 -15.89 -43.46
CA LEU A 29 28.84 -16.00 -42.98
C LEU A 29 28.74 -16.07 -41.46
N SER A 30 29.75 -16.63 -40.77
CA SER A 30 29.73 -16.80 -39.32
C SER A 30 29.60 -15.46 -38.56
N PRO A 31 30.38 -14.40 -38.86
CA PRO A 31 30.20 -13.08 -38.23
C PRO A 31 28.80 -12.50 -38.43
N VAL A 32 28.18 -12.70 -39.61
CA VAL A 32 26.83 -12.22 -39.92
C VAL A 32 25.78 -12.98 -39.10
N ALA A 33 25.86 -14.31 -39.06
CA ALA A 33 24.94 -15.14 -38.29
C ALA A 33 25.05 -14.82 -36.78
N VAL A 34 26.27 -14.70 -36.25
CA VAL A 34 26.53 -14.32 -34.85
C VAL A 34 25.99 -12.91 -34.55
N ALA A 35 26.19 -11.95 -35.45
CA ALA A 35 25.67 -10.59 -35.28
C ALA A 35 24.13 -10.55 -35.22
N LEU A 36 23.45 -11.34 -36.06
CA LEU A 36 21.99 -11.46 -36.04
C LEU A 36 21.48 -12.05 -34.73
N ILE A 37 22.11 -13.13 -34.26
CA ILE A 37 21.77 -13.77 -32.97
C ILE A 37 21.99 -12.80 -31.81
N ASN A 38 23.14 -12.12 -31.79
CA ASN A 38 23.48 -11.15 -30.75
C ASN A 38 22.50 -9.98 -30.73
N ASN A 39 22.12 -9.46 -31.91
CA ASN A 39 21.17 -8.35 -32.00
C ASN A 39 19.77 -8.78 -31.52
N HIS A 40 19.31 -9.98 -31.90
CA HIS A 40 18.04 -10.51 -31.44
C HIS A 40 18.02 -10.72 -29.92
N HIS A 41 19.08 -11.29 -29.37
CA HIS A 41 19.23 -11.48 -27.93
C HIS A 41 19.26 -10.14 -27.18
N ALA A 42 20.04 -9.18 -27.67
CA ALA A 42 20.11 -7.83 -27.10
C ALA A 42 18.75 -7.12 -27.12
N TYR A 43 18.00 -7.25 -28.20
CA TYR A 43 16.64 -6.72 -28.28
C TYR A 43 15.69 -7.37 -27.26
N LYS A 44 15.73 -8.71 -27.14
CA LYS A 44 14.90 -9.44 -26.17
C LYS A 44 15.23 -9.04 -24.73
N MET A 45 16.51 -8.90 -24.40
CA MET A 45 16.94 -8.47 -23.06
C MET A 45 16.46 -7.06 -22.74
N LYS A 46 16.66 -6.09 -23.64
CA LYS A 46 16.15 -4.72 -23.45
C LYS A 46 14.64 -4.66 -23.26
N LYS A 47 13.89 -5.48 -24.01
CA LYS A 47 12.44 -5.56 -23.85
C LYS A 47 12.05 -6.11 -22.47
N LEU A 48 12.78 -7.11 -21.98
CA LEU A 48 12.53 -7.69 -20.66
C LEU A 48 12.88 -6.70 -19.55
N GLU A 49 14.01 -6.01 -19.65
CA GLU A 49 14.42 -4.94 -18.73
C GLU A 49 13.37 -3.84 -18.67
N PHE A 50 12.90 -3.35 -19.81
CA PHE A 50 11.86 -2.32 -19.87
C PHE A 50 10.54 -2.79 -19.21
N CYS A 51 10.11 -4.01 -19.49
CA CYS A 51 8.90 -4.58 -18.87
C CYS A 51 9.07 -4.74 -17.35
N HIS A 52 10.24 -5.19 -16.90
CA HIS A 52 10.56 -5.31 -15.49
C HIS A 52 10.57 -3.94 -14.80
N GLU A 53 11.23 -2.95 -15.38
CA GLU A 53 11.28 -1.58 -14.86
C GLU A 53 9.87 -0.96 -14.78
N GLU A 54 9.05 -1.13 -15.81
CA GLU A 54 7.66 -0.65 -15.81
C GLU A 54 6.84 -1.31 -14.69
N ASN A 55 7.00 -2.63 -14.50
CA ASN A 55 6.31 -3.35 -13.44
C ASN A 55 6.78 -2.91 -12.05
N MET A 56 8.10 -2.73 -11.85
CA MET A 56 8.65 -2.23 -10.59
C MET A 56 8.15 -0.82 -10.29
N LYS A 57 8.07 0.05 -11.29
CA LYS A 57 7.53 1.40 -11.15
C LYS A 57 6.03 1.40 -10.81
N LYS A 58 5.24 0.52 -11.44
CA LYS A 58 3.82 0.36 -11.09
C LYS A 58 3.65 -0.12 -9.66
N LEU A 59 4.45 -1.09 -9.24
CA LEU A 59 4.43 -1.60 -7.87
C LEU A 59 4.79 -0.50 -6.87
N SER A 60 5.85 0.26 -7.12
CA SER A 60 6.27 1.36 -6.23
C SER A 60 5.20 2.45 -6.13
N LEU A 61 4.60 2.85 -7.26
CA LEU A 61 3.50 3.84 -7.26
C LEU A 61 2.27 3.32 -6.51
N SER A 62 1.93 2.04 -6.66
CA SER A 62 0.80 1.44 -5.95
C SER A 62 1.05 1.37 -4.44
N HIS A 63 2.29 1.05 -4.04
CA HIS A 63 2.70 1.01 -2.65
C HIS A 63 2.66 2.41 -2.02
N GLU A 64 3.22 3.41 -2.71
CA GLU A 64 3.19 4.81 -2.27
C GLU A 64 1.75 5.33 -2.14
N ALA A 65 0.88 5.02 -3.11
CA ALA A 65 -0.53 5.40 -3.06
C ALA A 65 -1.26 4.75 -1.87
N ALA A 66 -1.01 3.45 -1.61
CA ALA A 66 -1.61 2.73 -0.48
C ALA A 66 -1.13 3.30 0.86
N GLN A 67 0.18 3.58 1.00
CA GLN A 67 0.74 4.20 2.19
C GLN A 67 0.13 5.58 2.43
N LYS A 68 0.03 6.41 1.39
CA LYS A 68 -0.58 7.75 1.49
C LYS A 68 -2.05 7.68 1.88
N GLN A 69 -2.83 6.76 1.30
CA GLN A 69 -4.23 6.56 1.68
C GLN A 69 -4.37 6.15 3.14
N PHE A 70 -3.49 5.26 3.61
CA PHE A 70 -3.44 4.85 5.00
C PHE A 70 -3.10 6.01 5.95
N GLU A 71 -2.09 6.82 5.62
CA GLU A 71 -1.69 7.98 6.42
C GLU A 71 -2.82 9.01 6.53
N ILE A 72 -3.51 9.30 5.42
CA ILE A 72 -4.69 10.17 5.40
C ILE A 72 -5.79 9.59 6.29
N TYR A 73 -6.15 8.32 6.10
CA TYR A 73 -7.19 7.67 6.89
C TYR A 73 -6.88 7.69 8.40
N TYR A 74 -5.64 7.39 8.78
CA TYR A 74 -5.21 7.43 10.17
C TYR A 74 -5.28 8.84 10.76
N ALA A 75 -4.84 9.85 10.01
CA ALA A 75 -4.87 11.24 10.42
C ALA A 75 -6.31 11.76 10.59
N ASP A 76 -7.21 11.41 9.66
CA ASP A 76 -8.62 11.78 9.70
C ASP A 76 -9.33 11.12 10.90
N LYS A 77 -9.09 9.82 11.12
CA LYS A 77 -9.61 9.08 12.29
C LYS A 77 -9.14 9.70 13.61
N LYS A 78 -7.84 9.98 13.74
CA LYS A 78 -7.27 10.65 14.92
C LYS A 78 -7.93 12.02 15.15
N THR A 79 -8.14 12.78 14.08
CA THR A 79 -8.76 14.10 14.13
C THR A 79 -10.21 14.01 14.61
N ALA A 80 -11.00 13.10 14.04
CA ALA A 80 -12.38 12.88 14.45
C ALA A 80 -12.49 12.48 15.93
N PHE A 81 -11.64 11.55 16.38
CA PHE A 81 -11.63 11.11 17.79
C PHE A 81 -11.21 12.23 18.74
N SER A 82 -10.20 13.01 18.36
CA SER A 82 -9.73 14.16 19.15
C SER A 82 -10.82 15.23 19.25
N GLU A 83 -11.57 15.44 18.18
CA GLU A 83 -12.67 16.41 18.13
C GLU A 83 -13.81 16.03 19.06
N VAL A 84 -14.17 14.74 19.16
CA VAL A 84 -15.14 14.23 20.15
C VAL A 84 -14.68 14.55 21.56
N LEU A 85 -13.43 14.21 21.92
CA LEU A 85 -12.94 14.44 23.27
C LEU A 85 -12.84 15.94 23.61
N ARG A 86 -12.47 16.76 22.63
CA ARG A 86 -12.36 18.22 22.78
C ARG A 86 -13.73 18.86 22.95
N SER A 87 -14.70 18.54 22.10
CA SER A 87 -16.05 19.08 22.18
C SER A 87 -16.75 18.63 23.46
N ALA A 88 -16.62 17.34 23.83
CA ALA A 88 -17.15 16.81 25.09
C ALA A 88 -16.50 17.47 26.31
N GLY A 89 -15.17 17.62 26.33
CA GLY A 89 -14.48 18.34 27.39
C GLY A 89 -15.01 19.77 27.56
N ASN A 90 -15.18 20.50 26.44
CA ASN A 90 -15.74 21.84 26.43
C ASN A 90 -17.19 21.88 26.92
N PHE A 91 -18.02 20.88 26.60
CA PHE A 91 -19.40 20.80 27.05
C PHE A 91 -19.54 20.80 28.58
N THR A 92 -18.56 20.21 29.29
CA THR A 92 -18.52 20.20 30.77
C THR A 92 -18.68 21.58 31.42
N ALA A 93 -18.17 22.63 30.77
CA ALA A 93 -18.18 24.00 31.31
C ALA A 93 -19.54 24.72 31.13
N SER A 94 -20.42 24.24 30.25
CA SER A 94 -21.75 24.80 30.06
C SER A 94 -22.69 23.77 29.44
N LYS A 95 -23.21 22.87 30.29
CA LYS A 95 -24.09 21.75 29.89
C LYS A 95 -25.48 22.16 29.42
N GLN A 96 -25.84 23.43 29.62
CA GLN A 96 -27.10 24.03 29.17
C GLN A 96 -26.96 24.72 27.80
N SER A 97 -25.73 24.82 27.27
CA SER A 97 -25.49 25.43 25.97
C SER A 97 -25.89 24.47 24.85
N LEU A 98 -26.93 24.84 24.09
CA LEU A 98 -27.36 24.12 22.90
C LEU A 98 -26.24 24.03 21.85
N GLU A 99 -25.49 25.12 21.65
CA GLU A 99 -24.35 25.15 20.72
C GLU A 99 -23.28 24.14 21.10
N ARG A 100 -22.89 24.08 22.38
CA ARG A 100 -21.88 23.11 22.83
C ARG A 100 -22.38 21.67 22.70
N TYR A 101 -23.65 21.44 23.00
CA TYR A 101 -24.28 20.14 22.77
C TYR A 101 -24.24 19.73 21.29
N GLN A 102 -24.63 20.63 20.37
CA GLN A 102 -24.58 20.39 18.93
C GLN A 102 -23.16 20.06 18.45
N ASN A 103 -22.14 20.72 19.01
CA ASN A 103 -20.75 20.43 18.70
C ASN A 103 -20.32 19.03 19.14
N VAL A 104 -20.78 18.55 20.31
CA VAL A 104 -20.54 17.16 20.72
C VAL A 104 -21.23 16.19 19.78
N HIS A 105 -22.52 16.42 19.49
CA HIS A 105 -23.30 15.54 18.62
C HIS A 105 -22.66 15.42 17.22
N SER A 106 -22.31 16.55 16.60
CA SER A 106 -21.68 16.57 15.27
C SER A 106 -20.31 15.89 15.26
N ALA A 107 -19.51 16.08 16.32
CA ALA A 107 -18.23 15.39 16.46
C ALA A 107 -18.42 13.87 16.55
N VAL A 108 -19.43 13.41 17.31
CA VAL A 108 -19.78 11.99 17.44
C VAL A 108 -20.22 11.42 16.10
N ASP A 109 -21.13 12.08 15.38
CA ASP A 109 -21.59 11.64 14.05
C ASP A 109 -20.43 11.45 13.07
N THR A 110 -19.45 12.36 13.12
CA THR A 110 -18.24 12.28 12.30
C THR A 110 -17.36 11.09 12.73
N ALA A 111 -17.19 10.87 14.04
CA ALA A 111 -16.38 9.76 14.55
C ALA A 111 -16.98 8.39 14.24
N LEU A 112 -18.31 8.26 14.14
CA LEU A 112 -18.99 7.02 13.78
C LEU A 112 -18.53 6.45 12.43
N LEU A 113 -18.11 7.30 11.50
CA LEU A 113 -17.58 6.90 10.19
C LEU A 113 -16.28 6.08 10.29
N PHE A 114 -15.52 6.27 11.37
CA PHE A 114 -14.21 5.66 11.54
C PHE A 114 -14.17 4.53 12.57
N CYS A 115 -15.21 4.42 13.40
CA CYS A 115 -15.31 3.45 14.47
C CYS A 115 -15.70 2.06 14.00
N ASP A 116 -15.18 1.05 14.69
CA ASP A 116 -15.71 -0.31 14.64
C ASP A 116 -17.11 -0.40 15.29
N SER A 117 -17.78 -1.54 15.10
CA SER A 117 -19.15 -1.74 15.58
C SER A 117 -19.28 -1.67 17.11
N GLN A 118 -18.21 -1.95 17.86
CA GLN A 118 -18.22 -1.87 19.31
C GLN A 118 -18.12 -0.40 19.76
N ASN A 119 -17.20 0.36 19.20
CA ASN A 119 -17.02 1.77 19.52
C ASN A 119 -18.12 2.66 18.96
N GLN A 120 -18.76 2.28 17.85
CA GLN A 120 -20.01 2.92 17.42
C GLN A 120 -21.09 2.82 18.51
N LYS A 121 -21.29 1.64 19.12
CA LYS A 121 -22.23 1.48 20.23
C LYS A 121 -21.82 2.29 21.46
N THR A 122 -20.52 2.34 21.77
CA THR A 122 -19.98 3.15 22.86
C THR A 122 -20.29 4.63 22.64
N LEU A 123 -20.11 5.15 21.43
CA LEU A 123 -20.41 6.54 21.06
C LEU A 123 -21.90 6.85 21.11
N ILE A 124 -22.75 5.95 20.63
CA ILE A 124 -24.21 6.10 20.71
C ILE A 124 -24.66 6.12 22.17
N SER A 125 -24.19 5.17 22.98
CA SER A 125 -24.51 5.13 24.42
C SER A 125 -23.98 6.36 25.17
N PHE A 126 -22.85 6.92 24.75
CA PHE A 126 -22.33 8.17 25.27
C PHE A 126 -23.30 9.34 24.99
N MET A 127 -23.81 9.45 23.77
CA MET A 127 -24.80 10.46 23.41
C MET A 127 -26.12 10.27 24.16
N ASP A 128 -26.62 9.03 24.27
CA ASP A 128 -27.82 8.74 25.06
C ASP A 128 -27.69 9.22 26.51
N LYS A 129 -26.52 9.02 27.14
CA LYS A 129 -26.26 9.53 28.50
C LYS A 129 -26.23 11.06 28.54
N ILE A 130 -25.65 11.69 27.52
CA ILE A 130 -25.67 13.15 27.44
C ILE A 130 -27.11 13.65 27.38
N ASP A 131 -27.92 13.09 26.49
CA ASP A 131 -29.30 13.53 26.24
C ASP A 131 -30.19 13.37 27.47
N ASN A 132 -30.05 12.25 28.19
CA ASN A 132 -30.97 11.88 29.26
C ASN A 132 -30.50 12.32 30.66
N GLU A 133 -29.19 12.50 30.88
CA GLU A 133 -28.63 12.68 32.23
C GLU A 133 -27.75 13.94 32.39
N VAL A 134 -27.16 14.46 31.30
CA VAL A 134 -26.15 15.53 31.40
C VAL A 134 -26.64 16.85 30.81
N PHE A 135 -27.35 16.83 29.69
CA PHE A 135 -27.83 18.03 29.04
C PHE A 135 -28.89 18.72 29.89
N GLY A 136 -28.73 20.03 30.09
CA GLY A 136 -29.63 20.79 30.95
C GLY A 136 -29.43 20.58 32.46
N SER A 137 -28.59 19.62 32.88
CA SER A 137 -28.38 19.28 34.29
C SER A 137 -27.51 20.29 35.04
N GLY A 138 -27.38 20.08 36.35
CA GLY A 138 -26.66 20.97 37.25
C GLY A 138 -25.14 20.96 37.04
N SER A 139 -24.46 21.72 37.90
CA SER A 139 -22.99 21.83 37.93
C SER A 139 -22.39 21.37 39.26
N SER A 140 -22.97 20.33 39.86
CA SER A 140 -22.42 19.75 41.09
C SER A 140 -21.03 19.16 40.86
N ARG A 141 -20.27 18.94 41.93
CA ARG A 141 -18.94 18.34 41.83
C ARG A 141 -19.04 16.88 41.39
N GLU A 142 -20.08 16.19 41.87
CA GLU A 142 -20.40 14.80 41.61
C GLU A 142 -20.73 14.61 40.12
N GLU A 143 -21.61 15.43 39.55
CA GLU A 143 -21.94 15.40 38.11
C GLU A 143 -20.73 15.70 37.22
N ARG A 144 -19.85 16.62 37.64
CA ARG A 144 -18.61 16.92 36.90
C ARG A 144 -17.64 15.75 36.94
N THR A 145 -17.53 15.07 38.08
CA THR A 145 -16.66 13.90 38.26
C THR A 145 -17.17 12.72 37.44
N MET A 146 -18.48 12.47 37.48
CA MET A 146 -19.14 11.43 36.67
C MET A 146 -18.91 11.67 35.18
N TYR A 147 -19.19 12.89 34.70
CA TYR A 147 -19.01 13.22 33.28
C TYR A 147 -17.54 13.15 32.84
N SER A 148 -16.60 13.58 33.68
CA SER A 148 -15.16 13.47 33.39
C SER A 148 -14.71 12.00 33.28
N SER A 149 -15.24 11.13 34.14
CA SER A 149 -15.00 9.68 34.07
C SER A 149 -15.55 9.07 32.79
N LEU A 150 -16.74 9.51 32.37
CA LEU A 150 -17.36 9.07 31.11
C LEU A 150 -16.50 9.45 29.90
N ILE A 151 -16.02 10.69 29.83
CA ILE A 151 -15.11 11.14 28.75
C ILE A 151 -13.80 10.37 28.78
N ALA A 152 -13.21 10.16 29.96
CA ALA A 152 -11.95 9.42 30.09
C ALA A 152 -12.09 7.98 29.60
N SER A 153 -13.18 7.30 29.97
CA SER A 153 -13.49 5.95 29.50
C SER A 153 -13.66 5.92 27.98
N LEU A 154 -14.39 6.89 27.42
CA LEU A 154 -14.56 7.00 25.96
C LEU A 154 -13.20 7.21 25.27
N GLY A 155 -12.36 8.09 25.81
CA GLY A 155 -11.01 8.33 25.29
C GLY A 155 -10.14 7.08 25.28
N CYS A 156 -10.23 6.24 26.31
CA CYS A 156 -9.53 4.96 26.36
C CYS A 156 -9.97 4.02 25.22
N GLU A 157 -11.28 3.86 24.99
CA GLU A 157 -11.80 2.97 23.95
C GLU A 157 -11.45 3.47 22.54
N LEU A 158 -11.60 4.78 22.29
CA LEU A 158 -11.22 5.38 21.01
C LEU A 158 -9.71 5.27 20.75
N ASN A 159 -8.88 5.47 21.79
CA ASN A 159 -7.43 5.33 21.66
C ASN A 159 -7.00 3.87 21.41
N LYS A 160 -7.70 2.91 22.03
CA LYS A 160 -7.45 1.48 21.79
C LYS A 160 -7.67 1.13 20.33
N GLU A 161 -8.76 1.60 19.73
CA GLU A 161 -9.06 1.38 18.32
C GLU A 161 -8.12 2.18 17.38
N LEU A 162 -7.76 3.41 17.76
CA LEU A 162 -6.76 4.17 17.01
C LEU A 162 -5.41 3.45 16.99
N THR A 163 -5.02 2.83 18.11
CA THR A 163 -3.78 2.08 18.23
C THR A 163 -3.82 0.78 17.43
N SER A 164 -4.96 0.07 17.38
CA SER A 164 -5.11 -1.12 16.53
C SER A 164 -5.11 -0.78 15.04
N THR A 165 -5.46 0.45 14.68
CA THR A 165 -5.38 0.95 13.30
C THR A 165 -3.93 1.19 12.86
N LYS A 166 -2.98 1.34 13.79
CA LYS A 166 -1.56 1.52 13.46
C LYS A 166 -1.03 0.24 12.80
N GLN A 167 -0.49 0.34 11.58
CA GLN A 167 0.17 -0.79 10.93
C GLN A 167 1.24 -1.37 11.86
N ILE A 168 1.16 -2.68 12.13
CA ILE A 168 2.30 -3.44 12.61
C ILE A 168 3.29 -3.42 11.45
N VAL A 169 4.28 -2.54 11.52
CA VAL A 169 5.48 -2.70 10.71
C VAL A 169 6.13 -3.97 11.26
N GLU A 170 5.75 -5.13 10.71
CA GLU A 170 6.55 -6.34 10.86
C GLU A 170 7.90 -5.98 10.24
N ARG A 171 8.88 -5.75 11.12
CA ARG A 171 10.28 -5.69 10.72
C ARG A 171 10.64 -7.10 10.30
N GLU A 172 10.81 -7.30 9.00
CA GLU A 172 11.61 -8.41 8.48
C GLU A 172 13.04 -8.38 9.07
#